data_AF-A0AAW7T5S5-F1
#
_entry.id   AF-A0AAW7T5S5-F1
#
_cell.length_a   1.000
_cell.length_b   1.000
_cell.length_c   1.000
_cell.angle_alpha   90.00
_cell.angle_beta   90.00
_cell.angle_gamma   90.00
#
_symmetry.space_group_name_H-M   'P 1'
#
loop_
_entity.id
_entity.type
_entity.pdbx_description
1 polymer ?
#
loop_
_entity_poly.entity_id
_entity_poly.type
_entity_poly.pdbx_seq_one_letter_code
_entity_poly.pdbx_strand_id
1 'polypeptide(L)'
;MIRVRPALLLAVAATGTAISMSVLAGWQRGGWLAERLVWVAIGVVLVSGAHLLPALCRSAPPSGRVVGAVLWLGCMGAASYGHATFFLLSQLHAGELRVSAIPVASIPPHRELTAVMADRASVMVALARADARRCIRDCLTWQARRTSLAARLDALDAEADDIRRYQTIEDGNAEHRVTTRDDPVMARLAMFCGIPEARLDLFAGLGFAVVLEGLACLLWWVGLAPQVSESPVTDRHGIAHDVTAGSTPVTPPARSPTPIVAQSPGPLAVPPTATLPESDLARLQHDIESGAVNPTVAGIRRHLGCSQAKASALRRQLADLTA
;
A
#
# COMPACT_ATOMS: atom_id res chain seq x y z
N MET A 1 -37.85 4.94 -20.57
CA MET A 1 -36.46 4.61 -20.96
C MET A 1 -35.59 4.78 -19.73
N ILE A 2 -35.03 3.70 -19.20
CA ILE A 2 -34.15 3.74 -18.02
C ILE A 2 -32.91 4.53 -18.45
N ARG A 3 -32.73 5.75 -17.93
CA ARG A 3 -31.53 6.55 -18.18
C ARG A 3 -30.40 5.93 -17.36
N VAL A 4 -29.79 4.89 -17.92
CA VAL A 4 -28.70 4.17 -17.27
C VAL A 4 -27.57 5.17 -17.02
N ARG A 5 -27.16 5.32 -15.75
CA ARG A 5 -26.03 6.19 -15.39
C ARG A 5 -24.74 5.43 -15.71
N PRO A 6 -23.94 5.83 -16.71
CA PRO A 6 -22.72 5.11 -17.08
C PRO A 6 -21.73 5.00 -15.90
N ALA A 7 -21.67 6.04 -15.06
CA ALA A 7 -20.87 6.01 -13.83
C ALA A 7 -21.30 4.92 -12.85
N LEU A 8 -22.60 4.62 -12.75
CA LEU A 8 -23.11 3.59 -11.85
C LEU A 8 -22.84 2.18 -12.38
N LEU A 9 -22.94 1.98 -13.71
CA LEU A 9 -22.51 0.72 -14.33
C LEU A 9 -21.02 0.46 -14.12
N LEU A 10 -20.18 1.47 -14.35
CA LEU A 10 -18.73 1.37 -14.14
C LEU A 10 -18.41 1.14 -12.66
N ALA A 11 -19.13 1.77 -11.72
CA ALA A 11 -18.97 1.54 -10.29
C ALA A 11 -19.27 0.08 -9.91
N VAL A 12 -20.35 -0.49 -10.43
CA VAL A 12 -20.72 -1.89 -10.20
C VAL A 12 -19.67 -2.83 -10.80
N ALA A 13 -19.20 -2.56 -12.02
CA ALA A 13 -18.15 -3.36 -12.65
C ALA A 13 -16.85 -3.33 -11.84
N ALA A 14 -16.37 -2.14 -11.44
CA ALA A 14 -15.16 -1.98 -10.64
C ALA A 14 -15.28 -2.62 -9.24
N THR A 15 -16.47 -2.56 -8.64
CA THR A 15 -16.74 -3.24 -7.35
C THR A 15 -16.78 -4.75 -7.52
N GLY A 16 -17.35 -5.24 -8.62
CA GLY A 16 -17.36 -6.67 -8.95
C GLY A 16 -15.96 -7.22 -9.15
N THR A 17 -15.06 -6.49 -9.82
CA THR A 17 -13.67 -6.90 -9.98
C THR A 17 -12.93 -6.92 -8.63
N ALA A 18 -13.11 -5.88 -7.81
CA ALA A 18 -12.54 -5.82 -6.46
C ALA A 18 -13.03 -6.99 -5.58
N ILE A 19 -14.34 -7.25 -5.56
CA ILE A 19 -14.92 -8.38 -4.83
C ILE A 19 -14.33 -9.70 -5.33
N SER A 20 -14.20 -9.89 -6.64
CA SER A 20 -13.63 -11.12 -7.21
C SER A 20 -12.18 -11.35 -6.74
N MET A 21 -11.35 -10.29 -6.75
CA MET A 21 -9.99 -10.35 -6.21
C MET A 21 -9.99 -10.69 -4.72
N SER A 22 -10.85 -10.06 -3.93
CA SER A 22 -10.97 -10.32 -2.50
C SER A 22 -11.47 -11.73 -2.19
N VAL A 23 -12.37 -12.29 -3.01
CA VAL A 23 -12.86 -13.68 -2.87
C VAL A 23 -11.72 -14.65 -3.13
N LEU A 24 -10.98 -14.46 -4.23
CA LEU A 24 -9.82 -15.31 -4.55
C LEU A 24 -8.75 -15.22 -3.46
N ALA A 25 -8.45 -14.01 -2.97
CA ALA A 25 -7.51 -13.81 -1.88
C ALA A 25 -7.98 -14.46 -0.56
N GLY A 26 -9.26 -14.31 -0.22
CA GLY A 26 -9.86 -14.90 0.98
C GLY A 26 -9.90 -16.42 0.93
N TRP A 27 -10.12 -17.00 -0.25
CA TRP A 27 -10.15 -18.45 -0.44
C TRP A 27 -8.80 -19.12 -0.19
N GLN A 28 -7.70 -18.39 -0.44
CA GLN A 28 -6.34 -18.87 -0.17
C GLN A 28 -5.98 -18.82 1.32
N ARG A 29 -6.83 -18.21 2.18
CA ARG A 29 -6.57 -18.06 3.62
C ARG A 29 -7.44 -19.02 4.43
N GLY A 30 -6.82 -19.81 5.30
CA GLY A 30 -7.50 -20.77 6.18
C GLY A 30 -7.32 -22.23 5.72
N GLY A 31 -7.12 -23.11 6.70
CA GLY A 31 -6.97 -24.55 6.47
C GLY A 31 -8.32 -25.24 6.26
N TRP A 32 -9.38 -24.71 6.90
CA TRP A 32 -10.73 -25.28 6.86
C TRP A 32 -11.67 -24.49 5.95
N LEU A 33 -12.71 -25.14 5.41
CA LEU A 33 -13.71 -24.47 4.57
C LEU A 33 -14.44 -23.34 5.30
N ALA A 34 -14.75 -23.52 6.58
CA ALA A 34 -15.41 -22.49 7.39
C ALA A 34 -14.52 -21.23 7.52
N GLU A 35 -13.21 -21.41 7.76
CA GLU A 35 -12.26 -20.31 7.86
C GLU A 35 -12.16 -19.54 6.54
N ARG A 36 -12.10 -20.24 5.40
CA ARG A 36 -12.05 -19.63 4.06
C ARG A 36 -13.30 -18.81 3.78
N LEU A 37 -14.48 -19.34 4.10
CA LEU A 37 -15.74 -18.61 3.92
C LEU A 37 -15.80 -17.35 4.78
N VAL A 38 -15.28 -17.40 6.01
CA VAL A 38 -15.18 -16.22 6.88
C VAL A 38 -14.24 -15.18 6.28
N TRP A 39 -13.06 -15.58 5.78
CA TRP A 39 -12.13 -14.66 5.12
C TRP A 39 -12.73 -14.01 3.86
N VAL A 40 -13.47 -14.78 3.06
CA VAL A 40 -14.22 -14.25 1.91
C VAL A 40 -15.26 -13.22 2.35
N ALA A 41 -16.08 -13.54 3.36
CA ALA A 41 -17.12 -12.63 3.86
C ALA A 41 -16.53 -11.31 4.39
N ILE A 42 -15.45 -11.39 5.18
CA ILE A 42 -14.72 -10.21 5.68
C ILE A 42 -14.24 -9.35 4.51
N GLY A 43 -13.63 -9.98 3.49
CA GLY A 43 -13.16 -9.29 2.30
C GLY A 43 -14.26 -8.53 1.55
N VAL A 44 -15.40 -9.20 1.31
CA VAL A 44 -16.57 -8.58 0.65
C VAL A 44 -17.08 -7.37 1.43
N VAL A 45 -17.16 -7.46 2.76
CA VAL A 45 -17.59 -6.35 3.62
C VAL A 45 -16.59 -5.19 3.57
N LEU A 46 -15.28 -5.47 3.61
CA LEU A 46 -14.24 -4.44 3.53
C LEU A 46 -14.27 -3.71 2.19
N VAL A 47 -14.38 -4.42 1.06
CA VAL A 47 -14.48 -3.81 -0.28
C VAL A 47 -15.76 -2.99 -0.42
N SER A 48 -16.91 -3.54 0.01
CA SER A 48 -18.17 -2.83 -0.05
C SER A 48 -18.14 -1.55 0.80
N GLY A 49 -17.55 -1.63 2.01
CA GLY A 49 -17.32 -0.49 2.88
C GLY A 49 -16.41 0.56 2.24
N ALA A 50 -15.27 0.14 1.68
CA ALA A 50 -14.31 1.02 1.01
C ALA A 50 -14.99 1.84 -0.11
N HIS A 51 -15.80 1.18 -0.93
CA HIS A 51 -16.44 1.81 -2.09
C HIS A 51 -17.65 2.69 -1.72
N LEU A 52 -18.49 2.26 -0.78
CA LEU A 52 -19.78 2.90 -0.49
C LEU A 52 -19.71 3.95 0.63
N LEU A 53 -18.85 3.78 1.64
CA LEU A 53 -18.75 4.71 2.77
C LEU A 53 -18.52 6.18 2.36
N PRO A 54 -17.66 6.50 1.38
CA PRO A 54 -17.49 7.88 0.94
C PRO A 54 -18.82 8.49 0.50
N ALA A 55 -19.54 7.80 -0.39
CA ALA A 55 -20.79 8.32 -0.93
C ALA A 55 -21.89 8.44 0.14
N LEU A 56 -21.99 7.47 1.05
CA LEU A 56 -23.00 7.44 2.11
C LEU A 56 -22.76 8.50 3.20
N CYS A 57 -21.50 8.78 3.56
CA CYS A 57 -21.17 9.75 4.60
C CYS A 57 -21.15 11.20 4.10
N ARG A 58 -21.38 11.46 2.81
CA ARG A 58 -21.31 12.81 2.21
C ARG A 58 -22.21 13.83 2.90
N SER A 59 -23.44 13.45 3.21
CA SER A 59 -24.47 14.33 3.81
C SER A 59 -24.51 14.26 5.34
N ALA A 60 -23.59 13.52 5.96
CA ALA A 60 -23.53 13.37 7.41
C ALA A 60 -23.02 14.66 8.10
N PRO A 61 -23.41 14.89 9.38
CA PRO A 61 -22.81 15.95 10.19
C PRO A 61 -21.29 15.76 10.33
N PRO A 62 -20.53 16.81 10.68
CA PRO A 62 -19.06 16.77 10.67
C PRO A 62 -18.46 15.66 11.56
N SER A 63 -19.07 15.35 12.70
CA SER A 63 -18.66 14.21 13.55
C SER A 63 -18.84 12.86 12.86
N GLY A 64 -19.99 12.66 12.20
CA GLY A 64 -20.26 11.46 11.40
C GLY A 64 -19.32 11.31 10.21
N ARG A 65 -18.91 12.43 9.59
CA ARG A 65 -17.92 12.43 8.51
C ARG A 65 -16.54 12.01 8.98
N VAL A 66 -16.11 12.41 10.18
CA VAL A 66 -14.83 11.97 10.75
C VAL A 66 -14.85 10.46 11.02
N VAL A 67 -15.90 9.94 11.66
CA VAL A 67 -16.03 8.49 11.92
C VAL A 67 -16.07 7.71 10.60
N GLY A 68 -16.85 8.18 9.62
CA GLY A 68 -16.90 7.59 8.29
C GLY A 68 -15.56 7.59 7.56
N ALA A 69 -14.79 8.68 7.67
CA ALA A 69 -13.45 8.78 7.08
C ALA A 69 -12.45 7.80 7.73
N VAL A 70 -12.49 7.63 9.05
CA VAL A 70 -11.64 6.66 9.77
C VAL A 70 -11.98 5.23 9.36
N LEU A 71 -13.28 4.89 9.34
CA LEU A 71 -13.73 3.56 8.92
C LEU A 71 -13.37 3.30 7.45
N TRP A 72 -13.55 4.29 6.59
CA TRP A 72 -13.16 4.23 5.18
C TRP A 72 -11.66 3.98 5.01
N LEU A 73 -10.80 4.70 5.74
CA LEU A 73 -9.34 4.47 5.72
C LEU A 73 -8.99 3.04 6.13
N GLY A 74 -9.65 2.50 7.16
CA GLY A 74 -9.47 1.11 7.59
C GLY A 74 -9.89 0.11 6.51
N CYS A 75 -11.07 0.30 5.90
CA CYS A 75 -11.56 -0.53 4.80
C CYS A 75 -10.63 -0.46 3.58
N MET A 76 -10.22 0.74 3.15
CA MET A 76 -9.29 0.94 2.04
C MET A 76 -7.94 0.29 2.31
N GLY A 77 -7.37 0.47 3.50
CA GLY A 77 -6.09 -0.13 3.87
C GLY A 77 -6.14 -1.66 3.84
N ALA A 78 -7.19 -2.25 4.42
CA ALA A 78 -7.34 -3.70 4.45
C ALA A 78 -7.65 -4.30 3.06
N ALA A 79 -8.52 -3.66 2.27
CA ALA A 79 -8.85 -4.08 0.90
C ALA A 79 -7.62 -3.99 -0.01
N SER A 80 -6.91 -2.84 0.01
CA SER A 80 -5.71 -2.65 -0.79
C SER A 80 -4.58 -3.62 -0.42
N TYR A 81 -4.38 -3.91 0.87
CA TYR A 81 -3.45 -4.96 1.31
C TYR A 81 -3.85 -6.35 0.80
N GLY A 82 -5.14 -6.69 0.86
CA GLY A 82 -5.68 -7.94 0.31
C GLY A 82 -5.43 -8.07 -1.19
N HIS A 83 -5.72 -7.02 -1.97
CA HIS A 83 -5.51 -6.99 -3.42
C HIS A 83 -4.03 -6.99 -3.80
N ALA A 84 -3.17 -6.24 -3.09
CA ALA A 84 -1.73 -6.29 -3.28
C ALA A 84 -1.18 -7.71 -3.08
N THR A 85 -1.66 -8.41 -2.04
CA THR A 85 -1.31 -9.82 -1.80
C THR A 85 -1.77 -10.71 -2.95
N PHE A 86 -2.98 -10.51 -3.50
CA PHE A 86 -3.47 -11.25 -4.66
C PHE A 86 -2.59 -11.03 -5.90
N PHE A 87 -2.22 -9.78 -6.20
CA PHE A 87 -1.32 -9.46 -7.31
C PHE A 87 0.05 -10.11 -7.14
N LEU A 88 0.62 -10.07 -5.93
CA LEU A 88 1.88 -10.73 -5.60
C LEU A 88 1.82 -12.24 -5.83
N LEU A 89 0.79 -12.90 -5.29
CA LEU A 89 0.63 -14.34 -5.45
C LEU A 89 0.40 -14.73 -6.92
N SER A 90 -0.31 -13.89 -7.67
CA SER A 90 -0.54 -14.11 -9.10
C SER A 90 0.75 -13.98 -9.92
N GLN A 91 1.59 -12.99 -9.61
CA GLN A 91 2.93 -12.81 -10.19
C GLN A 91 3.82 -14.04 -9.90
N LEU A 92 3.85 -14.47 -8.63
CA LEU A 92 4.61 -15.66 -8.21
C LEU A 92 4.13 -16.92 -8.95
N HIS A 93 2.83 -17.13 -9.06
CA HIS A 93 2.28 -18.27 -9.76
C HIS A 93 2.61 -18.26 -11.26
N ALA A 94 2.54 -17.09 -11.89
CA ALA A 94 2.98 -16.93 -13.27
C ALA A 94 4.47 -17.23 -13.44
N GLY A 95 5.32 -16.81 -12.49
CA GLY A 95 6.75 -17.15 -12.47
C GLY A 95 6.99 -18.67 -12.36
N GLU A 96 6.26 -19.37 -11.50
CA GLU A 96 6.36 -20.83 -11.38
C GLU A 96 5.95 -21.55 -12.66
N LEU A 97 4.91 -21.07 -13.36
CA LEU A 97 4.51 -21.63 -14.64
C LEU A 97 5.61 -21.47 -15.71
N ARG A 98 6.31 -20.32 -15.74
CA ARG A 98 7.45 -20.11 -16.63
C ARG A 98 8.59 -21.09 -16.33
N VAL A 99 8.89 -21.32 -15.05
CA VAL A 99 9.92 -22.28 -14.62
C VAL A 99 9.55 -23.71 -15.01
N SER A 100 8.29 -24.10 -14.83
CA SER A 100 7.81 -25.45 -15.16
C SER A 100 7.86 -25.78 -16.66
N ALA A 101 7.86 -24.75 -17.52
CA ALA A 101 7.97 -24.90 -18.96
C ALA A 101 9.40 -25.14 -19.46
N ILE A 102 10.42 -24.92 -18.62
CA ILE A 102 11.82 -25.15 -18.99
C ILE A 102 12.11 -26.67 -18.98
N PRO A 103 12.52 -27.26 -20.12
CA PRO A 103 12.93 -28.65 -20.13
C PRO A 103 14.20 -28.84 -19.30
N VAL A 104 14.12 -29.66 -18.26
CA VAL A 104 15.28 -30.03 -17.44
C VAL A 104 16.08 -31.07 -18.20
N ALA A 105 17.33 -30.76 -18.55
CA ALA A 105 18.26 -31.76 -19.06
C ALA A 105 18.44 -32.86 -18.00
N SER A 106 18.12 -34.10 -18.34
CA SER A 106 18.28 -35.25 -17.44
C SER A 106 19.77 -35.51 -17.20
N ILE A 107 20.27 -35.14 -16.03
CA ILE A 107 21.62 -35.49 -15.58
C ILE A 107 21.60 -36.96 -15.13
N PRO A 108 22.53 -37.81 -15.59
CA PRO A 108 22.65 -39.17 -15.09
C PRO A 108 22.84 -39.20 -13.57
N PRO A 109 22.31 -40.24 -12.87
CA PRO A 109 22.59 -40.40 -11.45
C PRO A 109 24.10 -40.59 -11.25
N HIS A 110 24.70 -39.73 -10.41
CA HIS A 110 26.13 -39.75 -10.10
C HIS A 110 26.35 -39.86 -8.59
N ARG A 111 27.54 -40.34 -8.19
CA ARG A 111 27.92 -40.43 -6.78
C ARG A 111 28.23 -39.05 -6.22
N GLU A 112 28.14 -38.91 -4.89
CA GLU A 112 28.56 -37.68 -4.21
C GLU A 112 30.07 -37.47 -4.39
N LEU A 113 30.47 -36.25 -4.75
CA LEU A 113 31.88 -35.89 -4.96
C LEU A 113 32.76 -36.22 -3.73
N THR A 114 32.22 -36.05 -2.52
CA THR A 114 32.95 -36.31 -1.27
C THR A 114 33.30 -37.79 -1.12
N ALA A 115 32.40 -38.70 -1.51
CA ALA A 115 32.62 -40.14 -1.48
C ALA A 115 33.70 -40.55 -2.49
N VAL A 116 33.66 -39.99 -3.71
CA VAL A 116 34.69 -40.23 -4.74
C VAL A 116 36.06 -39.70 -4.30
N MET A 117 36.11 -38.51 -3.67
CA MET A 117 37.34 -37.96 -3.12
C MET A 117 37.91 -38.79 -1.96
N ALA A 118 37.05 -39.37 -1.12
CA ALA A 118 37.48 -40.26 -0.04
C ALA A 118 38.08 -41.57 -0.60
N ASP A 119 37.43 -42.17 -1.59
CA ASP A 119 37.93 -43.36 -2.29
C ASP A 119 39.27 -43.05 -2.97
N ARG A 120 39.39 -41.90 -3.64
CA ARG A 120 40.63 -41.42 -4.27
C ARG A 120 41.77 -41.32 -3.26
N ALA A 121 41.54 -40.70 -2.10
CA ALA A 121 42.53 -40.59 -1.05
C ALA A 121 43.01 -41.97 -0.56
N SER A 122 42.09 -42.92 -0.43
CA SER A 122 42.43 -44.29 -0.02
C SER A 122 43.32 -45.02 -1.03
N VAL A 123 43.03 -44.88 -2.33
CA VAL A 123 43.79 -45.50 -3.43
C VAL A 123 45.17 -44.86 -3.57
N MET A 124 45.26 -43.53 -3.42
CA MET A 124 46.53 -42.79 -3.45
C MET A 124 47.47 -43.24 -2.33
N VAL A 125 46.95 -43.43 -1.12
CA VAL A 125 47.73 -43.98 0.01
C VAL A 125 48.19 -45.42 -0.28
N ALA A 126 47.33 -46.25 -0.88
CA ALA A 126 47.69 -47.61 -1.28
C ALA A 126 48.80 -47.64 -2.35
N LEU A 127 48.73 -46.73 -3.33
CA LEU A 127 49.74 -46.58 -4.37
C LEU A 127 51.08 -46.09 -3.80
N ALA A 128 51.07 -45.08 -2.94
CA ALA A 128 52.28 -44.59 -2.26
C ALA A 128 52.97 -45.69 -1.42
N ARG A 129 52.19 -46.53 -0.73
CA ARG A 129 52.71 -47.71 0.00
C ARG A 129 53.24 -48.80 -0.93
N ALA A 130 52.72 -48.90 -2.15
CA ALA A 130 53.27 -49.81 -3.16
C ALA A 130 54.63 -49.28 -3.63
N ASP A 131 54.71 -47.99 -3.97
CA ASP A 131 55.90 -47.31 -4.50
C ASP A 131 57.09 -47.25 -3.53
N ALA A 132 56.82 -47.12 -2.22
CA ALA A 132 57.87 -47.12 -1.20
C ALA A 132 58.58 -48.48 -1.05
N ARG A 133 57.97 -49.59 -1.51
CA ARG A 133 58.53 -50.94 -1.38
C ARG A 133 59.38 -51.30 -2.60
N ARG A 134 60.64 -51.63 -2.37
CA ARG A 134 61.55 -52.15 -3.39
C ARG A 134 61.21 -53.62 -3.69
N CYS A 135 61.14 -54.01 -4.96
CA CYS A 135 60.87 -55.41 -5.31
C CYS A 135 62.06 -56.31 -4.96
N ILE A 136 61.81 -57.40 -4.22
CA ILE A 136 62.82 -58.41 -3.86
C ILE A 136 62.48 -59.78 -4.46
N ARG A 137 61.18 -60.14 -4.56
CA ARG A 137 60.63 -61.34 -5.23
C ARG A 137 59.28 -60.98 -5.89
N ASP A 138 58.91 -61.72 -6.95
CA ASP A 138 57.64 -61.58 -7.69
C ASP A 138 57.34 -60.20 -8.30
N CYS A 139 58.35 -59.56 -8.92
CA CYS A 139 58.24 -58.19 -9.44
C CYS A 139 57.14 -58.00 -10.49
N LEU A 140 56.82 -59.02 -11.28
CA LEU A 140 55.71 -58.94 -12.24
C LEU A 140 54.37 -58.75 -11.54
N THR A 141 54.14 -59.45 -10.42
CA THR A 141 52.89 -59.33 -9.64
C THR A 141 52.81 -57.99 -8.92
N TRP A 142 53.94 -57.50 -8.39
CA TRP A 142 54.02 -56.18 -7.78
C TRP A 142 53.78 -55.06 -8.81
N GLN A 143 54.38 -55.18 -10.00
CA GLN A 143 54.19 -54.24 -11.10
C GLN A 143 52.71 -54.22 -11.53
N ALA A 144 52.08 -55.39 -11.69
CA ALA A 144 50.66 -55.49 -12.03
C ALA A 144 49.74 -54.86 -10.99
N ARG A 145 50.05 -55.00 -9.69
CA ARG A 145 49.29 -54.35 -8.62
C ARG A 145 49.45 -52.83 -8.64
N ARG A 146 50.66 -52.33 -8.90
CA ARG A 146 50.94 -50.91 -9.02
C ARG A 146 50.19 -50.30 -10.21
N THR A 147 50.23 -50.94 -11.38
CA THR A 147 49.49 -50.47 -12.57
C THR A 147 47.98 -50.52 -12.34
N SER A 148 47.46 -51.55 -11.65
CA SER A 148 46.04 -51.61 -11.29
C SER A 148 45.60 -50.49 -10.34
N LEU A 149 46.42 -50.14 -9.34
CA LEU A 149 46.13 -49.01 -8.44
C LEU A 149 46.21 -47.66 -9.17
N ALA A 150 47.18 -47.48 -10.07
CA ALA A 150 47.28 -46.29 -10.91
C ALA A 150 46.05 -46.14 -11.81
N ALA A 151 45.65 -47.20 -12.52
CA ALA A 151 44.45 -47.19 -13.36
C ALA A 151 43.16 -46.90 -12.56
N ARG A 152 43.08 -47.39 -11.31
CA ARG A 152 41.94 -47.08 -10.43
C ARG A 152 41.94 -45.61 -9.98
N LEU A 153 43.12 -45.03 -9.77
CA LEU A 153 43.24 -43.61 -9.44
C LEU A 153 42.80 -42.75 -10.65
N ASP A 154 43.27 -43.08 -11.86
CA ASP A 154 42.88 -42.39 -13.10
C ASP A 154 41.35 -42.46 -13.33
N ALA A 155 40.74 -43.61 -13.06
CA ALA A 155 39.29 -43.78 -13.15
C ALA A 155 38.52 -42.89 -12.15
N LEU A 156 39.01 -42.78 -10.90
CA LEU A 156 38.40 -41.90 -9.88
C LEU A 156 38.60 -40.42 -10.19
N ASP A 157 39.72 -40.04 -10.81
CA ASP A 157 39.97 -38.69 -11.29
C ASP A 157 39.00 -38.32 -12.43
N ALA A 158 38.79 -39.23 -13.39
CA ALA A 158 37.81 -39.04 -14.46
C ALA A 158 36.36 -38.91 -13.92
N GLU A 159 35.97 -39.78 -12.98
CA GLU A 159 34.65 -39.69 -12.34
C GLU A 159 34.46 -38.37 -11.58
N ALA A 160 35.50 -37.89 -10.90
CA ALA A 160 35.46 -36.60 -10.21
C ALA A 160 35.29 -35.41 -11.15
N ASP A 161 35.96 -35.43 -12.30
CA ASP A 161 35.84 -34.39 -13.32
C ASP A 161 34.45 -34.39 -13.98
N ASP A 162 33.89 -35.57 -14.24
CA ASP A 162 32.51 -35.71 -14.71
C ASP A 162 31.52 -35.16 -13.67
N ILE A 163 31.67 -35.48 -12.39
CA ILE A 163 30.82 -34.95 -11.32
C ILE A 163 30.91 -33.42 -11.24
N ARG A 164 32.11 -32.82 -11.32
CA ARG A 164 32.28 -31.35 -11.34
C ARG A 164 31.63 -30.70 -12.54
N ARG A 165 31.69 -31.35 -13.70
CA ARG A 165 31.01 -30.90 -14.92
C ARG A 165 29.50 -30.91 -14.73
N TYR A 166 28.95 -31.96 -14.12
CA TYR A 166 27.53 -32.04 -13.82
C TYR A 166 27.09 -31.01 -12.78
N GLN A 167 27.89 -30.76 -11.74
CA GLN A 167 27.63 -29.69 -10.77
C GLN A 167 27.55 -28.32 -11.43
N THR A 168 28.50 -27.99 -12.31
CA THR A 168 28.47 -26.72 -13.07
C THR A 168 27.19 -26.59 -13.92
N ILE A 169 26.74 -27.68 -14.53
CA ILE A 169 25.49 -27.70 -15.31
C ILE A 169 24.27 -27.52 -14.38
N GLU A 170 24.26 -28.18 -13.22
CA GLU A 170 23.18 -28.09 -12.24
C GLU A 170 23.09 -26.67 -11.66
N ASP A 171 24.22 -26.06 -11.31
CA ASP A 171 24.32 -24.69 -10.81
C ASP A 171 23.83 -23.70 -11.88
N GLY A 172 24.28 -23.85 -13.13
CA GLY A 172 23.80 -23.03 -14.25
C GLY A 172 22.30 -23.19 -14.51
N ASN A 173 21.76 -24.41 -14.41
CA ASN A 173 20.33 -24.67 -14.52
C ASN A 173 19.54 -24.07 -13.33
N ALA A 174 20.12 -24.05 -12.13
CA ALA A 174 19.52 -23.41 -10.97
C ALA A 174 19.46 -21.88 -11.14
N GLU A 175 20.55 -21.25 -11.57
CA GLU A 175 20.60 -19.82 -11.89
C GLU A 175 19.62 -19.45 -13.01
N HIS A 176 19.55 -20.27 -14.07
CA HIS A 176 18.62 -20.04 -15.17
C HIS A 176 17.15 -20.15 -14.73
N ARG A 177 16.84 -21.06 -13.81
CA ARG A 177 15.49 -21.17 -13.23
C ARG A 177 15.13 -19.95 -12.38
N VAL A 178 16.06 -19.43 -11.58
CA VAL A 178 15.86 -18.20 -10.79
C VAL A 178 15.59 -17.02 -11.73
N THR A 179 16.45 -16.80 -12.71
CA THR A 179 16.30 -15.68 -13.68
C THR A 179 15.01 -15.76 -14.51
N THR A 180 14.52 -16.96 -14.82
CA THR A 180 13.26 -17.15 -15.56
C THR A 180 12.01 -16.93 -14.71
N ARG A 181 12.14 -17.15 -13.39
CA ARG A 181 11.05 -16.95 -12.42
C ARG A 181 10.73 -15.46 -12.25
N ASP A 182 11.76 -14.63 -12.19
CA ASP A 182 11.66 -13.20 -11.89
C ASP A 182 11.06 -12.41 -13.07
N ASP A 183 10.38 -11.29 -12.80
CA ASP A 183 9.89 -10.40 -13.86
C ASP A 183 11.06 -9.53 -14.33
N PRO A 184 11.49 -9.61 -15.60
CA PRO A 184 12.63 -8.86 -16.10
C PRO A 184 12.47 -7.34 -15.98
N VAL A 185 11.24 -6.83 -15.90
CA VAL A 185 10.97 -5.41 -15.68
C VAL A 185 11.18 -5.03 -14.21
N MET A 186 10.69 -5.85 -13.28
CA MET A 186 10.81 -5.62 -11.84
C MET A 186 12.25 -5.79 -11.36
N ALA A 187 12.97 -6.79 -11.86
CA ALA A 187 14.39 -7.00 -11.58
C ALA A 187 15.25 -5.80 -12.02
N ARG A 188 14.96 -5.20 -13.19
CA ARG A 188 15.65 -4.00 -13.67
C ARG A 188 15.34 -2.77 -12.81
N LEU A 189 14.08 -2.61 -12.42
CA LEU A 189 13.66 -1.54 -11.51
C LEU A 189 14.30 -1.69 -10.12
N ALA A 190 14.43 -2.92 -9.60
CA ALA A 190 15.11 -3.22 -8.34
C ALA A 190 16.57 -2.80 -8.35
N MET A 191 17.28 -3.16 -9.42
CA MET A 191 18.68 -2.78 -9.60
C MET A 191 18.85 -1.26 -9.68
N PHE A 192 17.95 -0.57 -10.38
CA PHE A 192 18.03 0.89 -10.54
C PHE A 192 17.66 1.65 -9.26
N CYS A 193 16.67 1.19 -8.52
CA CYS A 193 16.18 1.85 -7.31
C CYS A 193 16.96 1.45 -6.04
N GLY A 194 17.77 0.39 -6.07
CA GLY A 194 18.47 -0.14 -4.89
C GLY A 194 17.53 -0.72 -3.82
N ILE A 195 16.29 -1.06 -4.20
CA ILE A 195 15.25 -1.61 -3.32
C ILE A 195 15.12 -3.12 -3.61
N PRO A 196 14.99 -3.99 -2.59
CA PRO A 196 14.80 -5.42 -2.83
C PRO A 196 13.52 -5.68 -3.64
N GLU A 197 13.60 -6.58 -4.62
CA GLU A 197 12.54 -6.90 -5.60
C GLU A 197 11.20 -7.22 -4.95
N ALA A 198 11.20 -8.05 -3.90
CA ALA A 198 9.99 -8.38 -3.13
C ALA A 198 9.26 -7.15 -2.58
N ARG A 199 10.00 -6.07 -2.27
CA ARG A 199 9.42 -4.82 -1.77
C ARG A 199 8.85 -4.00 -2.93
N LEU A 200 9.49 -4.01 -4.10
CA LEU A 200 8.97 -3.36 -5.30
C LEU A 200 7.70 -4.03 -5.82
N ASP A 201 7.64 -5.36 -5.83
CA ASP A 201 6.43 -6.08 -6.22
C ASP A 201 5.27 -5.76 -5.28
N LEU A 202 5.55 -5.62 -3.97
CA LEU A 202 4.57 -5.19 -2.99
C LEU A 202 4.10 -3.76 -3.26
N PHE A 203 5.00 -2.82 -3.56
CA PHE A 203 4.63 -1.45 -3.90
C PHE A 203 3.86 -1.36 -5.21
N ALA A 204 4.22 -2.15 -6.22
CA ALA A 204 3.52 -2.21 -7.49
C ALA A 204 2.10 -2.77 -7.31
N GLY A 205 1.97 -3.90 -6.60
CA GLY A 205 0.67 -4.49 -6.24
C GLY A 205 -0.20 -3.54 -5.43
N LEU A 206 0.39 -2.81 -4.46
CA LEU A 206 -0.30 -1.79 -3.69
C LEU A 206 -0.72 -0.60 -4.56
N GLY A 207 0.12 -0.16 -5.49
CA GLY A 207 -0.18 0.92 -6.43
C GLY A 207 -1.38 0.59 -7.32
N PHE A 208 -1.39 -0.61 -7.93
CA PHE A 208 -2.53 -1.09 -8.72
C PHE A 208 -3.81 -1.18 -7.88
N ALA A 209 -3.71 -1.70 -6.66
CA ALA A 209 -4.84 -1.76 -5.74
C ALA A 209 -5.38 -0.36 -5.42
N VAL A 210 -4.52 0.60 -5.05
CA VAL A 210 -4.94 1.97 -4.73
C VAL A 210 -5.64 2.65 -5.91
N VAL A 211 -5.14 2.47 -7.14
CA VAL A 211 -5.77 3.02 -8.35
C VAL A 211 -7.15 2.41 -8.58
N LEU A 212 -7.27 1.08 -8.48
CA LEU A 212 -8.53 0.37 -8.69
C LEU A 212 -9.60 0.75 -7.64
N GLU A 213 -9.22 0.73 -6.36
CA GLU A 213 -10.11 1.11 -5.25
C GLU A 213 -10.49 2.60 -5.32
N GLY A 214 -9.53 3.46 -5.63
CA GLY A 214 -9.76 4.90 -5.79
C GLY A 214 -10.74 5.21 -6.92
N LEU A 215 -10.59 4.55 -8.07
CA LEU A 215 -11.50 4.67 -9.20
C LEU A 215 -12.92 4.22 -8.83
N ALA A 216 -13.06 3.07 -8.15
CA ALA A 216 -14.36 2.58 -7.71
C ALA A 216 -15.03 3.53 -6.71
N CYS A 217 -14.28 4.06 -5.73
CA CYS A 217 -14.76 5.06 -4.78
C CYS A 217 -15.26 6.33 -5.50
N LEU A 218 -14.48 6.85 -6.45
CA LEU A 218 -14.87 8.02 -7.25
C LEU A 218 -16.14 7.77 -8.06
N LEU A 219 -16.25 6.59 -8.69
CA LEU A 219 -17.42 6.21 -9.49
C LEU A 219 -18.68 6.10 -8.63
N TRP A 220 -18.60 5.52 -7.42
CA TRP A 220 -19.71 5.51 -6.47
C TRP A 220 -20.05 6.89 -5.95
N TRP A 221 -19.04 7.72 -5.68
CA TRP A 221 -19.23 9.09 -5.25
C TRP A 221 -20.02 9.88 -6.31
N VAL A 222 -19.58 9.87 -7.56
CA VAL A 222 -20.27 10.57 -8.66
C VAL A 222 -21.61 9.91 -8.99
N GLY A 223 -21.68 8.58 -9.02
CA GLY A 223 -22.89 7.83 -9.39
C GLY A 223 -24.07 8.05 -8.43
N LEU A 224 -23.79 8.23 -7.13
CA LEU A 224 -24.77 8.54 -6.09
C LEU A 224 -24.93 10.04 -5.83
N ALA A 225 -24.33 10.93 -6.63
CA ALA A 225 -24.56 12.36 -6.49
C ALA A 225 -26.04 12.68 -6.79
N PRO A 226 -26.70 13.55 -5.97
CA PRO A 226 -28.03 14.05 -6.26
C PRO A 226 -28.05 14.74 -7.61
N GLN A 227 -29.02 14.40 -8.46
CA GLN A 227 -29.24 15.16 -9.69
C GLN A 227 -29.95 16.46 -9.31
N VAL A 228 -29.34 17.59 -9.63
CA VAL A 228 -30.09 18.84 -9.74
C VAL A 228 -30.98 18.64 -10.95
N SER A 229 -32.25 18.29 -10.72
CA SER A 229 -33.25 18.34 -11.77
C SER A 229 -33.34 19.80 -12.22
N GLU A 230 -32.79 20.12 -13.39
CA GLU A 230 -33.22 21.29 -14.13
C GLU A 230 -34.72 21.11 -14.40
N SER A 231 -35.54 21.76 -13.58
CA SER A 231 -36.95 21.92 -13.87
C SER A 231 -37.03 22.64 -15.22
N PRO A 232 -37.76 22.13 -16.22
CA PRO A 232 -38.01 22.91 -17.41
C PRO A 232 -38.78 24.14 -16.95
N VAL A 233 -38.15 25.30 -17.05
CA VAL A 233 -38.87 26.58 -17.02
C VAL A 233 -39.77 26.52 -18.24
N THR A 234 -41.02 26.14 -18.03
CA THR A 234 -42.06 26.27 -19.05
C THR A 234 -42.23 27.76 -19.28
N ASP A 235 -41.59 28.25 -20.34
CA ASP A 235 -41.91 29.51 -21.00
C ASP A 235 -43.40 29.51 -21.31
N ARG A 236 -44.20 30.13 -20.44
CA ARG A 236 -45.61 30.44 -20.72
C ARG A 236 -45.65 31.79 -21.42
N HIS A 237 -45.10 31.85 -22.63
CA HIS A 237 -45.47 32.85 -23.62
C HIS A 237 -46.82 32.41 -24.22
N GLY A 238 -47.90 32.83 -23.57
CA GLY A 238 -49.26 32.80 -24.12
C GLY A 238 -49.81 34.22 -24.11
N ILE A 239 -49.59 34.94 -25.20
CA ILE A 239 -50.22 36.23 -25.49
C ILE A 239 -51.72 35.99 -25.77
N ALA A 240 -52.59 36.66 -25.02
CA ALA A 240 -53.89 37.13 -25.50
C ALA A 240 -54.41 38.28 -24.60
N HIS A 241 -54.60 39.43 -25.25
CA HIS A 241 -55.26 40.67 -24.82
C HIS A 241 -56.66 40.46 -24.19
N ASP A 242 -57.11 41.28 -23.22
CA ASP A 242 -57.82 42.56 -23.48
C ASP A 242 -58.41 43.27 -22.23
N VAL A 243 -58.42 44.62 -22.30
CA VAL A 243 -59.41 45.61 -21.81
C VAL A 243 -59.60 45.94 -20.29
N THR A 244 -59.00 47.09 -19.91
CA THR A 244 -59.57 48.37 -19.40
C THR A 244 -60.51 48.49 -18.18
N ALA A 245 -60.21 49.55 -17.40
CA ALA A 245 -60.98 50.29 -16.36
C ALA A 245 -60.93 49.68 -14.95
N GLY A 246 -60.67 50.41 -13.86
CA GLY A 246 -60.60 51.84 -13.58
C GLY A 246 -61.02 52.05 -12.11
N SER A 247 -60.54 53.13 -11.48
CA SER A 247 -61.05 53.70 -10.21
C SER A 247 -60.47 53.20 -8.87
N THR A 248 -59.60 54.02 -8.30
CA THR A 248 -59.64 54.41 -6.87
C THR A 248 -60.39 55.76 -6.83
N PRO A 249 -61.09 56.20 -5.75
CA PRO A 249 -60.57 56.26 -4.37
C PRO A 249 -61.63 56.09 -3.24
N VAL A 250 -61.18 56.08 -1.97
CA VAL A 250 -61.69 56.87 -0.82
C VAL A 250 -61.01 56.38 0.47
N THR A 251 -60.49 57.34 1.22
CA THR A 251 -59.68 57.22 2.46
C THR A 251 -60.54 57.63 3.70
N PRO A 252 -59.99 57.85 4.93
CA PRO A 252 -60.24 57.16 6.21
C PRO A 252 -61.00 58.06 7.22
N PRO A 253 -61.01 57.82 8.57
CA PRO A 253 -59.91 58.25 9.47
C PRO A 253 -59.79 57.33 10.73
N ALA A 254 -58.94 57.44 11.76
CA ALA A 254 -57.79 58.23 12.22
C ALA A 254 -57.18 57.37 13.36
N ARG A 255 -55.87 57.35 13.65
CA ARG A 255 -55.22 58.33 14.55
C ARG A 255 -53.70 58.13 14.51
N SER A 256 -53.01 59.19 14.13
CA SER A 256 -51.56 59.45 14.14
C SER A 256 -51.04 59.71 15.58
N PRO A 257 -49.79 60.19 15.85
CA PRO A 257 -48.51 60.05 15.12
C PRO A 257 -47.27 59.72 16.03
N THR A 258 -46.24 59.21 15.35
CA THR A 258 -44.77 59.41 15.39
C THR A 258 -44.18 60.65 16.11
N PRO A 259 -42.83 60.80 16.38
CA PRO A 259 -41.68 60.54 15.47
C PRO A 259 -40.42 59.85 16.08
N ILE A 260 -39.71 58.98 15.36
CA ILE A 260 -38.56 59.19 14.41
C ILE A 260 -37.33 59.87 15.03
N VAL A 261 -36.20 59.14 15.10
CA VAL A 261 -34.92 59.56 14.50
C VAL A 261 -34.20 58.31 13.96
N ALA A 262 -33.92 58.32 12.66
CA ALA A 262 -33.03 57.40 11.98
C ALA A 262 -31.57 57.84 12.13
N GLN A 263 -30.62 56.90 12.13
CA GLN A 263 -29.33 57.04 11.46
C GLN A 263 -28.54 55.72 11.48
N SER A 264 -28.22 55.23 10.28
CA SER A 264 -27.03 54.42 9.98
C SER A 264 -26.09 55.36 9.20
N PRO A 265 -24.78 55.35 9.47
CA PRO A 265 -23.86 54.56 8.63
C PRO A 265 -22.70 53.87 9.42
N GLY A 266 -22.15 52.76 8.90
CA GLY A 266 -20.88 52.16 9.37
C GLY A 266 -19.66 53.06 9.10
N PRO A 267 -18.37 52.67 9.35
CA PRO A 267 -17.81 51.29 9.34
C PRO A 267 -16.64 50.97 10.34
N LEU A 268 -16.15 49.71 10.31
CA LEU A 268 -14.79 49.19 10.68
C LEU A 268 -14.15 49.53 12.06
N ALA A 269 -13.83 48.48 12.86
CA ALA A 269 -12.79 48.55 13.89
C ALA A 269 -12.07 47.19 14.14
N VAL A 270 -10.74 47.24 14.08
CA VAL A 270 -9.70 46.21 14.29
C VAL A 270 -9.46 46.00 15.81
N PRO A 271 -9.07 44.79 16.30
CA PRO A 271 -8.94 44.52 17.74
C PRO A 271 -7.63 45.08 18.36
N PRO A 272 -7.60 45.39 19.67
CA PRO A 272 -6.39 45.87 20.33
C PRO A 272 -5.44 44.71 20.71
N THR A 273 -4.19 44.83 20.28
CA THR A 273 -3.04 44.03 20.71
C THR A 273 -2.66 44.41 22.15
N ALA A 274 -2.86 43.49 23.09
CA ALA A 274 -2.37 43.65 24.47
C ALA A 274 -1.00 42.97 24.61
N THR A 275 0.08 43.75 24.54
CA THR A 275 1.44 43.31 24.89
C THR A 275 1.61 43.30 26.41
N LEU A 276 2.11 42.19 26.97
CA LEU A 276 2.59 42.17 28.36
C LEU A 276 4.01 42.80 28.41
N PRO A 277 4.43 43.36 29.56
CA PRO A 277 5.80 43.83 29.75
C PRO A 277 6.81 42.69 29.59
N GLU A 278 7.95 42.96 28.94
CA GLU A 278 9.01 41.96 28.65
C GLU A 278 9.51 41.19 29.88
N SER A 279 9.45 41.80 31.07
CA SER A 279 9.81 41.15 32.33
C SER A 279 8.97 39.91 32.64
N ASP A 280 7.70 39.91 32.25
CA ASP A 280 6.78 38.79 32.53
C ASP A 280 6.92 37.69 31.48
N LEU A 281 7.39 38.02 30.26
CA LEU A 281 7.73 37.05 29.22
C LEU A 281 9.03 36.30 29.56
N ALA A 282 10.05 37.00 30.08
CA ALA A 282 11.29 36.37 30.53
C ALA A 282 11.04 35.39 31.69
N ARG A 283 10.12 35.72 32.61
CA ARG A 283 9.71 34.84 33.71
C ARG A 283 9.00 33.58 33.21
N LEU A 284 8.10 33.73 32.23
CA LEU A 284 7.41 32.60 31.62
C LEU A 284 8.36 31.67 30.85
N GLN A 285 9.40 32.20 30.21
CA GLN A 285 10.43 31.40 29.55
C GLN A 285 11.23 30.58 30.57
N HIS A 286 11.64 31.20 31.67
CA HIS A 286 12.35 30.50 32.74
C HIS A 286 11.53 29.36 33.35
N ASP A 287 10.23 29.56 33.56
CA ASP A 287 9.32 28.54 34.12
C ASP A 287 9.02 27.39 33.13
N ILE A 288 9.18 27.62 31.82
CA ILE A 288 9.13 26.57 30.79
C ILE A 288 10.45 25.79 30.77
N GLU A 289 11.59 26.46 30.85
CA GLU A 289 12.93 25.84 30.88
C GLU A 289 13.14 25.02 32.17
N SER A 290 12.57 25.45 33.29
CA SER A 290 12.59 24.70 34.55
C SER A 290 11.56 23.55 34.58
N GLY A 291 10.78 23.36 33.50
CA GLY A 291 9.79 22.29 33.36
C GLY A 291 8.50 22.49 34.17
N ALA A 292 8.30 23.66 34.79
CA ALA A 292 7.11 23.96 35.58
C ALA A 292 5.86 24.21 34.71
N VAL A 293 6.06 24.63 33.46
CA VAL A 293 4.97 24.91 32.51
C VAL A 293 5.20 24.19 31.19
N ASN A 294 4.26 23.31 30.82
CA ASN A 294 4.25 22.73 29.47
C ASN A 294 4.03 23.85 28.44
N PRO A 295 4.87 23.96 27.37
CA PRO A 295 4.81 25.02 26.35
C PRO A 295 3.61 24.86 25.38
N THR A 296 2.45 24.44 25.91
CA THR A 296 1.18 24.31 25.22
C THR A 296 0.26 25.44 25.63
N VAL A 297 -0.62 25.87 24.72
CA VAL A 297 -1.60 26.95 24.99
C VAL A 297 -2.44 26.61 26.24
N ALA A 298 -2.76 25.33 26.45
CA ALA A 298 -3.47 24.85 27.63
C ALA A 298 -2.64 24.97 28.93
N GLY A 299 -1.32 24.73 28.86
CA GLY A 299 -0.40 24.89 29.99
C GLY A 299 -0.26 26.35 30.42
N ILE A 300 0.01 27.24 29.45
CA ILE A 300 0.13 28.70 29.67
C ILE A 300 -1.18 29.27 30.24
N ARG A 301 -2.33 28.84 29.71
CA ARG A 301 -3.66 29.26 30.20
C ARG A 301 -3.88 28.89 31.67
N ARG A 302 -3.48 27.67 32.04
CA ARG A 302 -3.69 27.13 33.39
C ARG A 302 -2.76 27.77 34.41
N HIS A 303 -1.54 28.12 33.99
CA HIS A 303 -0.54 28.73 34.84
C HIS A 303 -0.79 30.22 35.09
N LEU A 304 -1.21 30.97 34.06
CA LEU A 304 -1.44 32.43 34.16
C LEU A 304 -2.91 32.83 34.37
N GLY A 305 -3.85 31.89 34.36
CA GLY A 305 -5.27 32.16 34.51
C GLY A 305 -5.87 33.05 33.42
N CYS A 306 -5.32 33.04 32.21
CA CYS A 306 -5.67 33.97 31.13
C CYS A 306 -6.65 33.38 30.10
N SER A 307 -7.20 34.22 29.20
CA SER A 307 -8.09 33.76 28.13
C SER A 307 -7.33 33.01 27.03
N GLN A 308 -8.01 32.13 26.29
CA GLN A 308 -7.39 31.32 25.22
C GLN A 308 -6.73 32.20 24.14
N ALA A 309 -7.36 33.33 23.78
CA ALA A 309 -6.80 34.26 22.81
C ALA A 309 -5.45 34.83 23.30
N LYS A 310 -5.37 35.23 24.57
CA LYS A 310 -4.16 35.75 25.20
C LYS A 310 -3.06 34.69 25.31
N ALA A 311 -3.40 33.45 25.69
CA ALA A 311 -2.45 32.34 25.74
C ALA A 311 -1.88 31.97 24.35
N SER A 312 -2.69 32.08 23.29
CA SER A 312 -2.26 31.82 21.91
C SER A 312 -1.36 32.91 21.32
N ALA A 313 -1.54 34.16 21.78
CA ALA A 313 -0.70 35.28 21.39
C ALA A 313 0.67 35.20 22.10
N LEU A 314 0.67 34.86 23.39
CA LEU A 314 1.90 34.65 24.18
C LEU A 314 2.74 33.50 23.63
N ARG A 315 2.12 32.37 23.24
CA ARG A 315 2.86 31.26 22.61
C ARG A 315 3.52 31.67 21.28
N ARG A 316 2.90 32.57 20.51
CA ARG A 316 3.48 33.08 19.27
C ARG A 316 4.67 34.00 19.54
N GLN A 317 4.54 34.91 20.49
CA GLN A 317 5.66 35.78 20.91
C GLN A 317 6.84 34.99 21.47
N LEU A 318 6.59 33.91 22.23
CA LEU A 318 7.64 32.99 22.68
C LEU A 318 8.32 32.27 21.51
N ALA A 319 7.56 31.83 20.50
CA ALA A 319 8.13 31.18 19.31
C ALA A 319 9.01 32.15 18.51
N ASP A 320 8.58 33.41 18.37
CA ASP A 320 9.31 34.46 17.65
C ASP A 320 10.60 34.89 18.36
N LEU A 321 10.67 34.76 19.69
CA LEU A 321 11.88 35.07 20.49
C LEU A 321 12.90 33.91 20.51
N THR A 322 12.46 32.69 20.24
CA THR A 322 13.32 31.48 20.23
C THR A 322 13.78 31.04 18.84
N ALA A 323 13.38 31.77 17.79
CA ALA A 323 13.78 31.54 16.40
C ALA A 323 15.00 32.39 16.01
#